data_AF-A0A955B6K4-F1
#
_entry.id   AF-A0A955B6K4-F1
#
_cell.length_a   1.000
_cell.length_b   1.000
_cell.length_c   1.000
_cell.angle_alpha   90.00
_cell.angle_beta   90.00
_cell.angle_gamma   90.00
#
_symmetry.space_group_name_H-M   'P 1'
#
loop_
_entity.id
_entity.type
_entity.pdbx_description
1 polymer ?
#
loop_
_entity_poly.entity_id
_entity_poly.type
_entity_poly.pdbx_seq_one_letter_code
_entity_poly.pdbx_strand_id
1 'polypeptide(L)'
;MLREDFQRLWAYQSPAWASRFLNTWCTRTMRSKIEPMKTVAKTIRRHHDLILNWFHAKGEISAGVVEGFNNKAKQATRKAYGFRTFRVAEVALYHT
;
A
#
# COMPACT_ATOMS: atom_id res chain seq x y z
N MET A 1 -4.41 11.61 2.32
CA MET A 1 -3.00 11.99 2.04
C MET A 1 -2.08 10.82 1.70
N LEU A 2 -1.88 9.79 2.55
CA LEU A 2 -0.91 8.70 2.24
C LEU A 2 -1.25 7.89 0.98
N ARG A 3 -2.55 7.67 0.73
CA ARG A 3 -3.05 6.97 -0.46
C ARG A 3 -2.87 7.79 -1.74
N GLU A 4 -3.15 9.09 -1.72
CA GLU A 4 -2.93 9.96 -2.89
C GLU A 4 -1.43 10.14 -3.16
N ASP A 5 -0.61 10.29 -2.11
CA ASP A 5 0.84 10.40 -2.28
C ASP A 5 1.41 9.14 -2.95
N PHE A 6 0.91 7.95 -2.58
CA PHE A 6 1.32 6.69 -3.22
C PHE A 6 1.02 6.63 -4.72
N GLN A 7 -0.02 7.30 -5.21
CA GLN A 7 -0.33 7.30 -6.65
C GLN A 7 0.78 7.95 -7.49
N ARG A 8 1.61 8.82 -6.90
CA ARG A 8 2.77 9.42 -7.56
C ARG A 8 3.81 8.39 -7.97
N LEU A 9 3.80 7.20 -7.37
CA LEU A 9 4.67 6.09 -7.74
C LEU A 9 4.61 5.80 -9.26
N TRP A 10 3.41 5.83 -9.84
CA TRP A 10 3.18 5.46 -11.24
C TRP A 10 3.59 6.55 -12.24
N ALA A 11 3.88 7.78 -11.76
CA ALA A 11 4.41 8.84 -12.59
C ALA A 11 5.92 8.73 -12.82
N TYR A 12 6.62 7.88 -12.05
CA TYR A 12 8.06 7.68 -12.22
C TYR A 12 8.34 6.72 -13.39
N GLN A 13 9.29 7.09 -14.25
CA GLN A 13 9.78 6.23 -15.33
C GLN A 13 11.08 5.51 -14.97
N SER A 14 11.83 6.04 -14.00
CA SER A 14 13.12 5.49 -13.59
C SER A 14 12.95 4.55 -12.38
N PRO A 15 13.45 3.30 -12.47
CA PRO A 15 13.43 2.35 -11.35
C PRO A 15 14.11 2.89 -10.09
N ALA A 16 15.22 3.63 -10.25
CA ALA A 16 15.95 4.21 -9.12
C ALA A 16 15.14 5.25 -8.36
N TRP A 17 14.42 6.12 -9.08
CA TRP A 17 13.55 7.13 -8.47
C TRP A 17 12.31 6.50 -7.83
N ALA A 18 11.71 5.49 -8.47
CA ALA A 18 10.61 4.72 -7.90
C ALA A 18 11.01 4.00 -6.60
N SER A 19 12.19 3.38 -6.58
CA SER A 19 12.78 2.72 -5.40
C SER A 19 12.94 3.69 -4.23
N ARG A 20 13.54 4.86 -4.48
CA ARG A 20 13.74 5.89 -3.47
C ARG A 20 12.40 6.42 -2.93
N PHE A 21 11.42 6.61 -3.80
CA PHE A 21 10.06 6.99 -3.42
C PHE A 21 9.43 5.92 -2.51
N LEU A 22 9.44 4.64 -2.92
CA LEU A 22 8.88 3.53 -2.15
C LEU A 22 9.47 3.44 -0.74
N ASN A 23 10.80 3.56 -0.62
CA ASN A 23 11.49 3.52 0.67
C ASN A 23 11.09 4.69 1.58
N THR A 24 11.00 5.89 1.02
CA THR A 24 10.57 7.09 1.74
C THR A 24 9.11 6.96 2.20
N TRP A 25 8.23 6.55 1.29
CA TRP A 25 6.81 6.37 1.56
C TRP A 25 6.57 5.28 2.61
N CYS A 26 7.26 4.14 2.53
CA CYS A 26 7.16 3.08 3.54
C CYS A 26 7.63 3.58 4.91
N THR A 27 8.69 4.39 4.97
CA THR A 27 9.20 4.94 6.23
C THR A 27 8.21 5.92 6.85
N ARG A 28 7.60 6.81 6.05
CA ARG A 28 6.53 7.71 6.50
C ARG A 28 5.29 6.95 6.97
N THR A 29 4.90 5.92 6.21
CA THR A 29 3.74 5.09 6.52
C THR A 29 3.93 4.28 7.80
N MET A 30 5.13 3.75 8.04
CA MET A 30 5.48 3.05 9.29
C MET A 30 5.43 3.96 10.53
N ARG A 31 5.69 5.26 10.36
CA ARG A 31 5.57 6.27 11.43
C ARG A 31 4.12 6.73 11.65
N SER A 32 3.20 6.43 10.74
CA SER A 32 1.77 6.74 10.94
C SER A 32 1.16 5.86 12.03
N LYS A 33 0.15 6.33 12.77
CA LYS A 33 -0.59 5.51 13.75
C LYS A 33 -1.69 4.66 13.10
N ILE A 34 -1.58 4.35 11.81
CA ILE A 34 -2.59 3.63 11.03
C ILE A 34 -2.09 2.21 10.79
N GLU A 35 -2.44 1.29 11.69
CA GLU A 35 -1.99 -0.12 11.62
C GLU A 35 -2.27 -0.81 10.27
N PRO A 36 -3.45 -0.64 9.63
CA PRO A 36 -3.68 -1.19 8.30
C PRO A 36 -2.66 -0.73 7.26
N MET A 37 -2.20 0.52 7.34
CA MET A 37 -1.21 1.07 6.40
C MET A 37 0.21 0.61 6.69
N LYS A 38 0.56 0.37 7.96
CA LYS A 38 1.83 -0.27 8.30
C LYS A 38 1.94 -1.67 7.69
N THR A 39 0.86 -2.45 7.71
CA THR A 39 0.82 -3.77 7.07
C THR A 39 1.03 -3.70 5.56
N VAL A 40 0.44 -2.69 4.89
CA VAL A 40 0.71 -2.43 3.48
C VAL A 40 2.18 -2.07 3.25
N ALA A 41 2.74 -1.15 4.04
CA ALA A 41 4.16 -0.76 3.92
C ALA A 41 5.13 -1.94 4.13
N LYS A 42 4.84 -2.84 5.08
CA LYS A 42 5.61 -4.09 5.27
C LYS A 42 5.52 -5.00 4.05
N THR A 43 4.34 -5.11 3.45
CA THR A 43 4.14 -5.93 2.24
C THR A 43 4.90 -5.34 1.04
N ILE A 44 4.86 -4.02 0.86
CA ILE A 44 5.64 -3.33 -0.18
C ILE A 44 7.14 -3.59 0.01
N ARG A 45 7.66 -3.42 1.23
CA ARG A 45 9.07 -3.70 1.52
C ARG A 45 9.47 -5.14 1.18
N ARG A 46 8.60 -6.12 1.46
CA ARG A 46 8.84 -7.53 1.13
C ARG A 46 8.87 -7.80 -0.38
N HIS A 47 8.06 -7.09 -1.15
CA HIS A 47 7.95 -7.28 -2.60
C HIS A 47 8.61 -6.16 -3.41
N HIS A 48 9.52 -5.41 -2.78
CA HIS A 48 10.13 -4.21 -3.36
C HIS A 48 10.74 -4.48 -4.74
N ASP A 49 11.53 -5.54 -4.89
CA ASP A 49 12.23 -5.84 -6.14
C ASP A 49 11.26 -6.28 -7.24
N LEU A 50 10.19 -7.00 -6.89
CA LEU A 50 9.13 -7.37 -7.83
C LEU A 50 8.36 -6.14 -8.33
N ILE A 51 8.16 -5.14 -7.47
CA ILE A 51 7.53 -3.87 -7.86
C ILE A 51 8.46 -3.10 -8.80
N LEU A 52 9.77 -3.09 -8.54
CA LEU A 52 10.75 -2.43 -9.41
C LEU A 52 10.86 -3.08 -10.78
N ASN A 53 10.66 -4.39 -10.90
CA ASN A 53 10.66 -5.08 -12.20
C ASN A 53 9.68 -4.46 -13.20
N TRP A 54 8.55 -3.90 -12.75
CA TRP A 54 7.63 -3.16 -13.63
C TRP A 54 8.31 -1.96 -14.30
N PHE A 55 9.11 -1.20 -13.54
CA PHE A 55 9.84 -0.03 -14.04
C PHE A 55 11.01 -0.44 -14.94
N HIS A 56 11.67 -1.56 -14.62
CA HIS A 56 12.74 -2.12 -15.46
C HIS A 56 12.21 -2.62 -16.80
N ALA A 57 11.02 -3.24 -16.80
CA ALA A 57 10.37 -3.77 -17.98
C ALA A 57 9.63 -2.72 -18.82
N LYS A 58 9.61 -1.45 -18.40
CA LYS A 58 8.90 -0.34 -19.08
C LYS A 58 7.45 -0.67 -19.48
N GLY A 59 6.77 -1.54 -18.72
CA GLY A 59 5.39 -1.96 -18.99
C GLY A 59 5.22 -3.16 -19.94
N GLU A 60 6.30 -3.82 -20.40
CA GLU A 60 6.20 -5.01 -21.27
C GLU A 60 5.86 -6.32 -20.54
N ILE A 61 6.04 -6.37 -19.21
CA ILE A 61 5.79 -7.58 -18.40
C ILE A 61 4.51 -7.42 -17.59
N SER A 62 3.65 -8.46 -17.68
CA SER A 62 2.28 -8.56 -17.15
C SER A 62 2.02 -7.83 -15.83
N ALA A 63 0.96 -7.00 -15.82
CA ALA A 63 0.50 -6.21 -14.69
C ALA A 63 -0.08 -7.03 -13.52
N GLY A 64 -0.07 -8.36 -13.55
CA GLY A 64 -0.73 -9.21 -12.55
C GLY A 64 -0.26 -8.98 -11.10
N VAL A 65 1.03 -8.68 -10.88
CA VAL A 65 1.54 -8.32 -9.55
C VAL A 65 1.04 -6.95 -9.10
N VAL A 66 0.97 -6.00 -10.02
CA VAL A 66 0.44 -4.64 -9.78
C VAL A 66 -1.05 -4.66 -9.50
N GLU A 67 -1.82 -5.46 -10.25
CA GLU A 67 -3.24 -5.70 -10.02
C GLU A 67 -3.49 -6.38 -8.67
N GLY A 68 -2.72 -7.41 -8.34
CA GLY A 68 -2.78 -8.07 -7.04
C GLY A 68 -2.47 -7.11 -5.89
N PHE A 69 -1.51 -6.20 -6.09
CA PHE A 69 -1.18 -5.16 -5.13
C PHE A 69 -2.31 -4.13 -4.99
N ASN A 70 -2.85 -3.62 -6.10
CA ASN A 70 -3.98 -2.70 -6.09
C ASN A 70 -5.20 -3.32 -5.41
N ASN A 71 -5.49 -4.60 -5.68
CA ASN A 71 -6.57 -5.32 -5.02
C ASN A 71 -6.35 -5.46 -3.51
N LYS A 72 -5.12 -5.80 -3.06
CA LYS A 72 -4.79 -5.85 -1.64
C LYS A 72 -4.87 -4.48 -0.97
N ALA A 73 -4.38 -3.42 -1.62
CA ALA A 73 -4.46 -2.06 -1.10
C ALA A 73 -5.91 -1.58 -1.01
N LYS A 74 -6.72 -1.85 -2.03
CA LYS A 74 -8.16 -1.54 -2.07
C LYS A 74 -8.90 -2.33 -1.00
N GLN A 75 -8.59 -3.61 -0.80
CA GLN A 75 -9.16 -4.44 0.26
C GLN A 75 -8.74 -3.98 1.66
N ALA A 76 -7.48 -3.59 1.87
CA ALA A 76 -7.02 -3.03 3.14
C ALA A 76 -7.69 -1.68 3.44
N THR A 77 -7.85 -0.83 2.43
CA THR A 77 -8.59 0.45 2.52
C THR A 77 -10.06 0.20 2.81
N ARG A 78 -10.66 -0.83 2.20
CA ARG A 78 -12.04 -1.27 2.42
C ARG A 78 -12.21 -1.84 3.82
N LYS A 79 -11.31 -2.71 4.31
CA LYS A 79 -11.33 -3.17 5.71
C LYS A 79 -11.13 -2.03 6.71
N ALA A 80 -10.43 -0.98 6.30
CA ALA A 80 -10.28 0.25 7.08
C ALA A 80 -11.47 1.22 6.93
N TYR A 81 -12.66 0.80 6.43
CA TYR A 81 -13.92 1.55 6.26
C TYR A 81 -14.24 2.46 7.47
N GLY A 82 -13.56 3.62 7.55
CA GLY A 82 -13.67 4.62 8.61
C GLY A 82 -14.16 4.10 9.97
N PHE A 83 -13.33 3.38 10.72
CA PHE A 83 -13.67 3.16 12.13
C PHE A 83 -13.61 4.51 12.86
N ARG A 84 -14.77 5.15 13.04
CA ARG A 84 -14.88 6.41 13.78
C ARG A 84 -14.60 6.22 15.28
N THR A 85 -14.82 5.03 15.85
CA THR A 85 -14.43 4.72 17.24
C THR A 85 -14.41 3.22 17.54
N PHE A 86 -13.47 2.78 18.38
CA PHE A 86 -13.24 1.40 18.83
C PHE A 86 -14.46 0.72 19.49
N ARG A 87 -15.35 1.52 20.09
CA ARG A 87 -16.51 1.08 20.88
C ARG A 87 -17.61 0.39 20.07
N VAL A 88 -17.70 0.65 18.76
CA VAL A 88 -18.71 0.03 17.88
C VAL A 88 -18.30 -1.39 17.45
N ALA A 89 -16.99 -1.63 17.29
CA ALA A 89 -16.47 -2.94 16.96
C ALA A 89 -16.68 -3.94 18.12
N GLU A 90 -16.62 -3.47 19.36
CA GLU A 90 -16.83 -4.28 20.56
C GLU A 90 -18.30 -4.72 20.71
N VAL A 91 -19.25 -3.80 20.53
CA VAL A 91 -20.70 -4.12 20.66
C VAL A 91 -21.17 -5.09 19.57
N ALA A 92 -20.64 -4.99 18.35
CA ALA A 92 -21.00 -5.92 17.27
C ALA A 92 -20.50 -7.35 17.51
N LEU A 93 -19.41 -7.52 18.29
CA LEU A 93 -18.84 -8.84 18.59
C LEU A 93 -19.55 -9.58 19.74
N TYR A 94 -20.18 -8.87 20.67
CA TYR A 94 -20.89 -9.49 21.81
C TYR A 94 -22.39 -9.73 21.58
N HIS A 95 -22.93 -9.38 20.41
CA HIS A 95 -24.32 -9.65 20.01
C HIS A 95 -24.44 -10.68 18.87
N THR A 96 -23.48 -11.60 18.75
CA THR A 96 -23.64 -12.84 17.98
C THR A 96 -23.56 -14.03 18.93
#